data_AF-A0A9W7DNJ3-F1
#
_entry.id   AF-A0A9W7DNJ3-F1
#
_cell.length_a   1.000
_cell.length_b   1.000
_cell.length_c   1.000
_cell.angle_alpha   90.00
_cell.angle_beta   90.00
_cell.angle_gamma   90.00
#
_symmetry.space_group_name_H-M   'P 1'
#
loop_
_entity.id
_entity.type
_entity.pdbx_description
1 polymer ?
#
loop_
_entity_poly.entity_id
_entity_poly.type
_entity_poly.pdbx_seq_one_letter_code
_entity_poly.pdbx_strand_id
1 'polypeptide(L)'
;MATLQHDAPVLVKAIDRKEVVERLVREGKPQEIANTIWAMATLQHDAPMLAKAIDRKEVVEILVREGKPQNIANTIWAMATLQHDAPIMAKAIDRKEVVERLVREGKPQEIANTIWAMATLQHDAPMLAKAIDSKEVVERIVREETLQNIANTIWSFGVLGLVRENEDSVRLLWDDSMRRQLGNFGDEALRQFELTRLYAKSEGVELMTRSARRVTIGSPSRFENDTARELEKFGFGGFEREVSPFEGDEGGELLKIDIAWVDKKVALELDGPSHFLKSAKTGKEGRRNGPTEAKKRLLKSLGWK
;
A
#
# COMPACT_ATOMS: atom_id res chain seq x y z
N MET A 1 -13.57 -4.45 34.21
CA MET A 1 -12.15 -4.15 34.45
C MET A 1 -11.46 -5.43 34.89
N ALA A 2 -10.65 -6.02 34.02
CA ALA A 2 -9.63 -7.00 34.38
C ALA A 2 -8.45 -6.77 33.42
N THR A 3 -7.30 -6.52 34.02
CA THR A 3 -6.03 -6.09 33.47
C THR A 3 -5.41 -7.13 32.53
N LEU A 4 -5.34 -6.83 31.23
CA LEU A 4 -4.57 -7.58 30.21
C LEU A 4 -3.37 -6.77 29.66
N GLN A 5 -3.00 -5.67 30.33
CA GLN A 5 -2.00 -4.73 29.81
C GLN A 5 -0.53 -5.08 30.12
N HIS A 6 -0.25 -6.08 30.96
CA HIS A 6 1.16 -6.40 31.32
C HIS A 6 1.76 -7.64 30.64
N ASP A 7 0.96 -8.58 30.11
CA ASP A 7 1.50 -9.82 29.51
C ASP A 7 1.56 -9.84 27.97
N ALA A 8 0.78 -8.97 27.30
CA ALA A 8 0.75 -8.91 25.84
C ALA A 8 2.14 -8.60 25.20
N PRO A 9 2.97 -7.67 25.73
CA PRO A 9 4.25 -7.35 25.11
C PRO A 9 5.26 -8.49 25.17
N VAL A 10 5.21 -9.33 26.21
CA VAL A 10 6.14 -10.47 26.38
C VAL A 10 5.74 -11.61 25.47
N LEU A 11 4.43 -11.90 25.39
CA LEU A 11 3.90 -12.95 24.51
C LEU A 11 4.16 -12.63 23.03
N VAL A 12 3.89 -11.39 22.62
CA VAL A 12 4.06 -10.95 21.22
C VAL A 12 5.53 -10.97 20.81
N LYS A 13 6.46 -10.60 21.72
CA LYS A 13 7.90 -10.79 21.48
C LYS A 13 8.33 -12.26 21.44
N ALA A 14 7.64 -13.14 22.16
CA ALA A 14 7.95 -14.57 22.15
C ALA A 14 7.55 -15.24 20.83
N ILE A 15 6.52 -14.74 20.15
CA ILE A 15 6.04 -15.24 18.85
C ILE A 15 7.13 -15.16 17.77
N ASP A 16 7.92 -14.07 17.76
CA ASP A 16 8.97 -13.86 16.76
C ASP A 16 10.31 -14.54 17.12
N ARG A 17 10.35 -15.38 18.18
CA ARG A 17 11.56 -16.17 18.51
C ARG A 17 11.75 -17.31 17.51
N LYS A 18 13.00 -17.58 17.14
CA LYS A 18 13.37 -18.60 16.15
C LYS A 18 12.66 -19.93 16.37
N GLU A 19 12.69 -20.49 17.58
CA GLU A 19 12.12 -21.81 17.86
C GLU A 19 10.59 -21.83 17.68
N VAL A 20 9.91 -20.73 18.04
CA VAL A 20 8.46 -20.59 17.89
C VAL A 20 8.08 -20.41 16.42
N VAL A 21 8.80 -19.55 15.70
CA VAL A 21 8.61 -19.32 14.27
C VAL A 21 8.84 -20.59 13.47
N GLU A 22 9.97 -21.29 13.68
CA GLU A 22 10.28 -22.53 12.96
C GLU A 22 9.24 -23.62 13.24
N ARG A 23 8.74 -23.70 14.47
CA ARG A 23 7.67 -24.64 14.81
C ARG A 23 6.37 -24.27 14.11
N LEU A 24 5.96 -23.00 14.15
CA LEU A 24 4.74 -22.51 13.51
C LEU A 24 4.74 -22.78 12.01
N VAL A 25 5.82 -22.46 11.30
CA VAL A 25 5.85 -22.64 9.83
C VAL A 25 6.02 -24.11 9.41
N ARG A 26 6.51 -24.98 10.30
CA ARG A 26 6.68 -26.42 10.03
C ARG A 26 5.43 -27.24 10.35
N GLU A 27 4.75 -26.92 11.45
CA GLU A 27 3.64 -27.73 11.99
C GLU A 27 2.28 -27.04 11.84
N GLY A 28 2.28 -25.71 11.65
CA GLY A 28 1.07 -24.91 11.63
C GLY A 28 0.30 -25.03 10.32
N LYS A 29 -1.03 -24.99 10.44
CA LYS A 29 -1.93 -24.90 9.28
C LYS A 29 -1.79 -23.52 8.62
N PRO A 30 -2.13 -23.38 7.31
CA PRO A 30 -2.15 -22.09 6.63
C PRO A 30 -2.89 -20.99 7.40
N GLN A 31 -4.00 -21.35 8.06
CA GLN A 31 -4.79 -20.42 8.87
C GLN A 31 -4.04 -19.92 10.11
N GLU A 32 -3.28 -20.79 10.78
CA GLU A 32 -2.53 -20.44 11.99
C GLU A 32 -1.36 -19.52 11.64
N ILE A 33 -0.65 -19.79 10.54
CA ILE A 33 0.42 -18.95 10.01
C ILE A 33 -0.14 -17.55 9.67
N ALA A 34 -1.20 -17.50 8.86
CA ALA A 34 -1.82 -16.25 8.43
C ALA A 34 -2.36 -15.42 9.61
N ASN A 35 -3.07 -16.07 10.54
CA ASN A 35 -3.62 -15.38 11.70
C ASN A 35 -2.53 -14.85 12.65
N THR A 36 -1.41 -15.55 12.76
CA THR A 36 -0.30 -15.11 13.62
C THR A 36 0.30 -13.82 13.08
N ILE A 37 0.72 -13.77 11.81
CA ILE A 37 1.30 -12.55 11.24
C ILE A 37 0.26 -11.41 11.17
N TRP A 38 -1.00 -11.74 10.89
CA TRP A 38 -2.09 -10.77 10.93
C TRP A 38 -2.27 -10.16 12.32
N ALA A 39 -2.23 -10.96 13.38
CA ALA A 39 -2.30 -10.46 14.75
C ALA A 39 -1.10 -9.55 15.08
N MET A 40 0.12 -9.89 14.64
CA MET A 40 1.29 -9.02 14.79
C MET A 40 1.06 -7.66 14.11
N ALA A 41 0.53 -7.66 12.88
CA ALA A 41 0.20 -6.45 12.14
C ALA A 41 -0.89 -5.61 12.81
N THR A 42 -1.98 -6.23 13.27
CA THR A 42 -3.07 -5.54 13.98
C THR A 42 -2.59 -4.92 15.30
N LEU A 43 -1.69 -5.59 16.01
CA LEU A 43 -1.08 -5.08 17.24
C LEU A 43 0.04 -4.05 16.98
N GLN A 44 0.34 -3.74 15.70
CA GLN A 44 1.45 -2.89 15.28
C GLN A 44 2.80 -3.32 15.88
N HIS A 45 2.96 -4.63 16.10
CA HIS A 45 4.19 -5.19 16.64
C HIS A 45 4.98 -5.85 15.53
N ASP A 46 6.23 -5.41 15.37
CA ASP A 46 7.12 -5.92 14.34
C ASP A 46 7.43 -7.41 14.54
N ALA A 47 7.56 -8.16 13.45
CA ALA A 47 7.76 -9.61 13.44
C ALA A 47 8.72 -10.06 12.30
N PRO A 48 9.96 -9.55 12.27
CA PRO A 48 10.88 -9.78 11.15
C PRO A 48 11.27 -11.25 10.94
N MET A 49 11.41 -12.06 12.01
CA MET A 49 11.78 -13.47 11.86
C MET A 49 10.62 -14.27 11.25
N LEU A 50 9.40 -14.04 11.72
CA LEU A 50 8.18 -14.64 11.22
C LEU A 50 7.92 -14.23 9.77
N ALA A 51 8.00 -12.94 9.45
CA ALA A 51 7.84 -12.44 8.09
C ALA A 51 8.82 -13.10 7.11
N LYS A 52 10.10 -13.19 7.49
CA LYS A 52 11.13 -13.87 6.70
C LYS A 52 10.86 -15.38 6.55
N ALA A 53 10.30 -16.02 7.58
CA ALA A 53 9.97 -17.44 7.53
C ALA A 53 8.75 -17.73 6.64
N ILE A 54 7.74 -16.86 6.70
CA ILE A 54 6.52 -16.95 5.88
C ILE A 54 6.84 -16.83 4.39
N ASP A 55 7.73 -15.92 4.00
CA ASP A 55 8.10 -15.74 2.59
C ASP A 55 9.09 -16.82 2.07
N ARG A 56 9.37 -17.89 2.83
CA ARG A 56 10.13 -19.03 2.28
C ARG A 56 9.27 -19.82 1.30
N LYS A 57 9.89 -20.33 0.23
CA LYS A 57 9.20 -21.01 -0.87
C LYS A 57 8.27 -22.13 -0.39
N GLU A 58 8.75 -22.98 0.50
CA GLU A 58 8.00 -24.10 1.06
C GLU A 58 6.75 -23.65 1.84
N VAL A 59 6.86 -22.57 2.61
CA VAL A 59 5.75 -22.02 3.40
C VAL A 59 4.74 -21.31 2.49
N VAL A 60 5.23 -20.53 1.52
CA VAL A 60 4.39 -19.88 0.51
C VAL A 60 3.61 -20.91 -0.30
N GLU A 61 4.23 -22.01 -0.73
CA GLU A 61 3.52 -23.06 -1.46
C GLU A 61 2.42 -23.71 -0.62
N ILE A 62 2.63 -23.92 0.68
CA ILE A 62 1.58 -24.41 1.59
C ILE A 62 0.44 -23.38 1.69
N LEU A 63 0.75 -22.10 1.92
CA LEU A 63 -0.24 -21.03 2.02
C LEU A 63 -1.11 -20.89 0.77
N VAL A 64 -0.50 -20.90 -0.42
CA VAL A 64 -1.21 -20.69 -1.69
C VAL A 64 -1.81 -21.96 -2.29
N ARG A 65 -1.46 -23.16 -1.81
CA ARG A 65 -2.11 -24.42 -2.25
C ARG A 65 -3.19 -24.88 -1.28
N GLU A 66 -2.91 -24.83 0.01
CA GLU A 66 -3.79 -25.41 1.05
C GLU A 66 -4.60 -24.35 1.79
N GLY A 67 -4.11 -23.11 1.84
CA GLY A 67 -4.82 -21.99 2.45
C GLY A 67 -6.04 -21.57 1.65
N LYS A 68 -7.07 -21.08 2.36
CA LYS A 68 -8.22 -20.41 1.75
C LYS A 68 -7.79 -19.03 1.23
N PRO A 69 -8.54 -18.43 0.29
CA PRO A 69 -8.32 -17.05 -0.16
C PRO A 69 -8.08 -16.04 0.97
N GLN A 70 -8.85 -16.13 2.06
CA GLN A 70 -8.66 -15.35 3.27
C GLN A 70 -7.24 -15.45 3.87
N ASN A 71 -6.64 -16.65 3.87
CA ASN A 71 -5.30 -16.84 4.43
C ASN A 71 -4.23 -16.15 3.59
N ILE A 72 -4.38 -16.20 2.25
CA ILE A 72 -3.50 -15.50 1.32
C ILE A 72 -3.61 -13.99 1.56
N ALA A 73 -4.83 -13.46 1.54
CA ALA A 73 -5.11 -12.03 1.72
C ALA A 73 -4.59 -11.51 3.06
N ASN A 74 -4.90 -12.19 4.18
CA ASN A 74 -4.45 -11.78 5.50
C ASN A 74 -2.93 -11.79 5.63
N THR A 75 -2.26 -12.80 5.04
CA THR A 75 -0.80 -12.90 5.11
C THR A 75 -0.14 -11.75 4.36
N ILE A 76 -0.49 -11.54 3.08
CA ILE A 76 0.17 -10.49 2.29
C ILE A 76 -0.20 -9.09 2.79
N TRP A 77 -1.44 -8.90 3.25
CA TRP A 77 -1.87 -7.66 3.90
C TRP A 77 -1.03 -7.38 5.15
N ALA A 78 -0.82 -8.38 6.01
CA ALA A 78 0.00 -8.22 7.22
C ALA A 78 1.46 -7.90 6.90
N MET A 79 2.02 -8.53 5.87
CA MET A 79 3.36 -8.23 5.36
C MET A 79 3.46 -6.78 4.90
N ALA A 80 2.48 -6.30 4.13
CA ALA A 80 2.39 -4.91 3.69
C ALA A 80 2.25 -3.92 4.85
N THR A 81 1.35 -4.19 5.81
CA THR A 81 1.11 -3.35 6.99
C THR A 81 2.35 -3.23 7.88
N LEU A 82 3.08 -4.34 8.08
CA LEU A 82 4.34 -4.35 8.85
C LEU A 82 5.53 -3.82 8.06
N GLN A 83 5.37 -3.55 6.76
CA GLN A 83 6.41 -3.13 5.83
C GLN A 83 7.50 -4.20 5.62
N HIS A 84 7.12 -5.47 5.68
CA HIS A 84 8.00 -6.59 5.31
C HIS A 84 7.76 -6.98 3.85
N ASP A 85 8.81 -6.86 3.05
CA ASP A 85 8.79 -7.32 1.66
C ASP A 85 8.54 -8.84 1.58
N ALA A 86 7.74 -9.27 0.60
CA ALA A 86 7.30 -10.65 0.40
C ALA A 86 7.36 -11.08 -1.08
N PRO A 87 8.52 -11.02 -1.75
CA PRO A 87 8.65 -11.28 -3.18
C PRO A 87 8.23 -12.70 -3.60
N ILE A 88 8.47 -13.71 -2.77
CA ILE A 88 8.12 -15.09 -3.12
C ILE A 88 6.59 -15.26 -3.07
N MET A 89 5.96 -14.72 -2.02
CA MET A 89 4.51 -14.72 -1.89
C MET A 89 3.83 -13.88 -2.98
N ALA A 90 4.34 -12.68 -3.29
CA ALA A 90 3.79 -11.83 -4.34
C ALA A 90 3.79 -12.53 -5.71
N LYS A 91 4.93 -13.14 -6.09
CA LYS A 91 5.02 -13.93 -7.32
C LYS A 91 4.08 -15.14 -7.31
N ALA A 92 3.91 -15.77 -6.15
CA ALA A 92 3.02 -16.92 -6.00
C ALA A 92 1.54 -16.53 -6.15
N ILE A 93 1.14 -15.36 -5.62
CA ILE A 93 -0.22 -14.81 -5.69
C ILE A 93 -0.63 -14.54 -7.14
N ASP A 94 0.27 -13.96 -7.94
CA ASP A 94 -0.03 -13.60 -9.33
C ASP A 94 0.03 -14.78 -10.32
N ARG A 95 0.20 -16.02 -9.84
CA ARG A 95 0.05 -17.22 -10.67
C ARG A 95 -1.40 -17.42 -11.06
N LYS A 96 -1.62 -17.83 -12.31
CA LYS A 96 -2.96 -18.02 -12.90
C LYS A 96 -3.89 -18.83 -11.99
N GLU A 97 -3.45 -20.00 -11.54
CA GLU A 97 -4.27 -20.90 -10.72
C GLU A 97 -4.61 -20.32 -9.34
N VAL A 98 -3.72 -19.49 -8.77
CA VAL A 98 -3.94 -18.84 -7.48
C VAL A 98 -4.90 -17.67 -7.65
N VAL A 99 -4.71 -16.85 -8.69
CA VAL A 99 -5.61 -15.74 -9.04
C VAL A 99 -7.03 -16.25 -9.32
N GLU A 100 -7.17 -17.27 -10.17
CA GLU A 100 -8.48 -17.85 -10.52
C GLU A 100 -9.22 -18.36 -9.28
N ARG A 101 -8.50 -18.98 -8.33
CA ARG A 101 -9.08 -19.42 -7.07
C ARG A 101 -9.43 -18.25 -6.16
N LEU A 102 -8.55 -17.24 -6.05
CA LEU A 102 -8.78 -16.05 -5.23
C LEU A 102 -10.04 -15.30 -5.66
N VAL A 103 -10.24 -15.09 -6.96
CA VAL A 103 -11.43 -14.37 -7.45
C VAL A 103 -12.69 -15.23 -7.41
N ARG A 104 -12.60 -16.55 -7.64
CA ARG A 104 -13.75 -17.45 -7.66
C ARG A 104 -14.27 -17.80 -6.27
N GLU A 105 -13.38 -18.10 -5.33
CA GLU A 105 -13.72 -18.60 -4.00
C GLU A 105 -13.61 -17.52 -2.91
N GLY A 106 -12.83 -16.47 -3.17
CA GLY A 106 -12.60 -15.40 -2.21
C GLY A 106 -13.76 -14.41 -2.13
N LYS A 107 -13.92 -13.82 -0.95
CA LYS A 107 -14.79 -12.67 -0.75
C LYS A 107 -14.17 -11.43 -1.42
N PRO A 108 -14.96 -10.46 -1.89
CA PRO A 108 -14.36 -9.32 -2.58
C PRO A 108 -13.42 -8.49 -1.68
N GLN A 109 -13.62 -8.46 -0.36
CA GLN A 109 -12.67 -7.93 0.62
C GLN A 109 -11.27 -8.58 0.52
N GLU A 110 -11.21 -9.89 0.29
CA GLU A 110 -9.94 -10.63 0.20
C GLU A 110 -9.19 -10.27 -1.09
N ILE A 111 -9.94 -10.04 -2.17
CA ILE A 111 -9.42 -9.54 -3.45
C ILE A 111 -8.86 -8.12 -3.25
N ALA A 112 -9.64 -7.22 -2.65
CA ALA A 112 -9.26 -5.83 -2.39
C ALA A 112 -8.01 -5.74 -1.49
N ASN A 113 -7.95 -6.51 -0.40
CA ASN A 113 -6.80 -6.55 0.49
C ASN A 113 -5.55 -7.11 -0.21
N THR A 114 -5.71 -8.11 -1.07
CA THR A 114 -4.58 -8.70 -1.80
C THR A 114 -3.98 -7.70 -2.78
N ILE A 115 -4.79 -7.06 -3.64
CA ILE A 115 -4.26 -6.09 -4.60
C ILE A 115 -3.70 -4.84 -3.90
N TRP A 116 -4.30 -4.41 -2.79
CA TRP A 116 -3.77 -3.34 -1.94
C TRP A 116 -2.40 -3.67 -1.37
N ALA A 117 -2.20 -4.90 -0.91
CA ALA A 117 -0.91 -5.32 -0.38
C ALA A 117 0.16 -5.40 -1.47
N MET A 118 -0.19 -5.93 -2.65
CA MET A 118 0.70 -5.98 -3.83
C MET A 118 1.14 -4.58 -4.24
N ALA A 119 0.17 -3.65 -4.35
CA ALA A 119 0.44 -2.25 -4.62
C ALA A 119 1.33 -1.63 -3.54
N THR A 120 0.98 -1.79 -2.26
CA THR A 120 1.74 -1.22 -1.13
C THR A 120 3.20 -1.67 -1.11
N LEU A 121 3.46 -2.96 -1.38
CA LEU A 121 4.80 -3.54 -1.40
C LEU A 121 5.57 -3.33 -2.71
N GLN A 122 4.96 -2.65 -3.70
CA GLN A 122 5.52 -2.47 -5.05
C GLN A 122 5.89 -3.82 -5.69
N HIS A 123 4.92 -4.73 -5.76
CA HIS A 123 5.00 -5.93 -6.59
C HIS A 123 3.95 -5.87 -7.69
N ASP A 124 4.39 -6.11 -8.92
CA ASP A 124 3.51 -6.20 -10.07
C ASP A 124 2.49 -7.33 -9.87
N ALA A 125 1.24 -7.07 -10.26
CA ALA A 125 0.14 -8.02 -10.14
C ALA A 125 -0.74 -8.04 -11.41
N PRO A 126 -0.17 -8.17 -12.63
CA PRO A 126 -0.93 -8.06 -13.87
C PRO A 126 -2.01 -9.14 -14.02
N MET A 127 -1.77 -10.37 -13.55
CA MET A 127 -2.78 -11.43 -13.63
C MET A 127 -3.95 -11.15 -12.68
N LEU A 128 -3.64 -10.72 -11.45
CA LEU A 128 -4.65 -10.33 -10.47
C LEU A 128 -5.44 -9.11 -10.95
N ALA A 129 -4.77 -8.08 -11.44
CA ALA A 129 -5.38 -6.87 -12.00
C ALA A 129 -6.37 -7.23 -13.11
N LYS A 130 -5.93 -8.03 -14.10
CA LYS A 130 -6.78 -8.50 -15.20
C LYS A 130 -7.97 -9.32 -14.72
N ALA A 131 -7.82 -10.12 -13.66
CA ALA A 131 -8.94 -10.89 -13.11
C ALA A 131 -9.96 -9.98 -12.39
N ILE A 132 -9.47 -8.94 -11.69
CA ILE A 132 -10.31 -7.92 -11.05
C ILE A 132 -11.09 -7.11 -12.09
N ASP A 133 -10.48 -6.81 -13.24
CA ASP A 133 -11.08 -6.09 -14.36
C ASP A 133 -12.21 -6.84 -15.08
N SER A 134 -12.47 -8.09 -14.69
CA SER A 134 -13.64 -8.81 -15.21
C SER A 134 -14.94 -8.22 -14.66
N LYS A 135 -15.93 -8.05 -15.55
CA LYS A 135 -17.26 -7.53 -15.21
C LYS A 135 -17.89 -8.21 -13.99
N GLU A 136 -17.77 -9.54 -13.90
CA GLU A 136 -18.31 -10.32 -12.77
C GLU A 136 -17.69 -9.90 -11.43
N VAL A 137 -16.36 -9.75 -11.38
CA VAL A 137 -15.65 -9.37 -10.15
C VAL A 137 -15.96 -7.93 -9.77
N VAL A 138 -15.98 -7.01 -10.74
CA VAL A 138 -16.35 -5.61 -10.52
C VAL A 138 -17.77 -5.48 -9.96
N GLU A 139 -18.75 -6.17 -10.56
CA GLU A 139 -20.14 -6.15 -10.08
C GLU A 139 -20.28 -6.72 -8.66
N ARG A 140 -19.51 -7.76 -8.32
CA ARG A 140 -19.45 -8.31 -6.95
C ARG A 140 -18.87 -7.29 -5.97
N ILE A 141 -17.76 -6.63 -6.32
CA ILE A 141 -17.15 -5.57 -5.50
C ILE A 141 -18.16 -4.46 -5.25
N VAL A 142 -18.82 -3.95 -6.29
CA VAL A 142 -19.85 -2.90 -6.17
C VAL A 142 -20.97 -3.35 -5.24
N ARG A 143 -21.50 -4.56 -5.41
CA ARG A 143 -22.67 -5.00 -4.64
C ARG A 143 -22.37 -5.24 -3.15
N GLU A 144 -21.19 -5.77 -2.83
CA GLU A 144 -20.93 -6.40 -1.53
C GLU A 144 -19.96 -5.60 -0.65
N GLU A 145 -19.19 -4.67 -1.21
CA GLU A 145 -18.09 -4.04 -0.49
C GLU A 145 -18.38 -2.66 0.10
N THR A 146 -17.59 -2.36 1.12
CA THR A 146 -17.50 -1.03 1.71
C THR A 146 -16.75 -0.06 0.79
N LEU A 147 -16.97 1.24 1.00
CA LEU A 147 -16.22 2.28 0.29
C LEU A 147 -14.71 2.17 0.49
N GLN A 148 -14.24 1.73 1.66
CA GLN A 148 -12.82 1.55 1.93
C GLN A 148 -12.21 0.44 1.06
N ASN A 149 -12.93 -0.67 0.84
CA ASN A 149 -12.42 -1.77 0.01
C ASN A 149 -12.47 -1.42 -1.48
N ILE A 150 -13.47 -0.64 -1.91
CA ILE A 150 -13.49 -0.07 -3.26
C ILE A 150 -12.32 0.91 -3.44
N ALA A 151 -12.10 1.81 -2.48
CA ALA A 151 -10.97 2.74 -2.46
C ALA A 151 -9.63 2.01 -2.53
N ASN A 152 -9.44 0.96 -1.72
CA ASN A 152 -8.26 0.12 -1.77
C ASN A 152 -8.02 -0.45 -3.17
N THR A 153 -9.07 -0.94 -3.84
CA THR A 153 -8.96 -1.54 -5.18
C THR A 153 -8.53 -0.51 -6.23
N ILE A 154 -9.25 0.62 -6.35
CA ILE A 154 -8.93 1.66 -7.35
C ILE A 154 -7.59 2.33 -7.08
N TRP A 155 -7.25 2.54 -5.81
CA TRP A 155 -5.96 3.10 -5.41
C TRP A 155 -4.82 2.17 -5.78
N SER A 156 -5.04 0.86 -5.68
CA SER A 156 -4.04 -0.13 -6.09
C SER A 156 -3.76 -0.06 -7.59
N PHE A 157 -4.79 0.09 -8.43
CA PHE A 157 -4.59 0.34 -9.86
C PHE A 157 -3.80 1.64 -10.09
N GLY A 158 -4.14 2.71 -9.38
CA GLY A 158 -3.41 3.98 -9.39
C GLY A 158 -1.95 3.83 -9.01
N VAL A 159 -1.64 3.09 -7.95
CA VAL A 159 -0.27 2.89 -7.46
C VAL A 159 0.55 2.05 -8.43
N LEU A 160 -0.02 0.94 -8.90
CA LEU A 160 0.63 0.02 -9.85
C LEU A 160 0.78 0.62 -11.26
N GLY A 161 0.12 1.74 -11.56
CA GLY A 161 0.17 2.37 -12.89
C GLY A 161 -0.67 1.63 -13.93
N LEU A 162 -1.81 1.11 -13.48
CA LEU A 162 -2.70 0.24 -14.23
C LEU A 162 -4.07 0.88 -14.47
N VAL A 163 -4.25 2.17 -14.21
CA VAL A 163 -5.56 2.83 -14.35
C VAL A 163 -6.00 2.83 -15.81
N ARG A 164 -5.11 3.17 -16.75
CA ARG A 164 -5.46 3.19 -18.18
C ARG A 164 -5.79 1.81 -18.71
N GLU A 165 -5.08 0.78 -18.27
CA GLU A 165 -5.32 -0.60 -18.72
C GLU A 165 -6.65 -1.17 -18.21
N ASN A 166 -7.16 -0.65 -17.09
CA ASN A 166 -8.37 -1.12 -16.41
C ASN A 166 -9.41 0.02 -16.31
N GLU A 167 -9.43 0.92 -17.28
CA GLU A 167 -10.16 2.20 -17.20
C GLU A 167 -11.66 2.01 -16.96
N ASP A 168 -12.29 1.09 -17.69
CA ASP A 168 -13.74 0.84 -17.57
C ASP A 168 -14.12 0.40 -16.16
N SER A 169 -13.36 -0.53 -15.58
CA SER A 169 -13.57 -1.01 -14.21
C SER A 169 -13.28 0.06 -13.17
N VAL A 170 -12.19 0.82 -13.34
CA VAL A 170 -11.88 1.94 -12.44
C VAL A 170 -12.99 2.98 -12.48
N ARG A 171 -13.49 3.35 -13.66
CA ARG A 171 -14.61 4.30 -13.81
C ARG A 171 -15.89 3.78 -13.17
N LEU A 172 -16.22 2.51 -13.35
CA LEU A 172 -17.42 1.92 -12.77
C LEU A 172 -17.36 1.93 -11.24
N LEU A 173 -16.23 1.51 -10.66
CA LEU A 173 -15.99 1.55 -9.20
C LEU A 173 -15.98 2.99 -8.67
N TRP A 174 -15.37 3.91 -9.41
CA TRP A 174 -15.33 5.34 -9.09
C TRP A 174 -16.74 5.95 -9.07
N ASP A 175 -17.50 5.78 -10.14
CA ASP A 175 -18.84 6.34 -10.29
C ASP A 175 -19.80 5.79 -9.25
N ASP A 176 -19.75 4.49 -8.98
CA ASP A 176 -20.53 3.88 -7.90
C ASP A 176 -20.18 4.52 -6.55
N SER A 177 -18.89 4.67 -6.26
CA SER A 177 -18.43 5.32 -5.02
C SER A 177 -18.94 6.75 -4.88
N MET A 178 -18.91 7.54 -5.97
CA MET A 178 -19.39 8.92 -5.99
C MET A 178 -20.92 9.06 -5.86
N ARG A 179 -21.68 7.99 -6.17
CA ARG A 179 -23.13 7.92 -5.95
C ARG A 179 -23.49 7.60 -4.50
N ARG A 180 -22.62 6.91 -3.76
CA ARG A 180 -22.83 6.60 -2.33
C ARG A 180 -22.75 7.87 -1.46
N GLN A 181 -23.35 7.82 -0.27
CA GLN A 181 -23.37 8.98 0.63
C GLN A 181 -21.96 9.33 1.14
N LEU A 182 -21.55 10.59 0.92
CA LEU A 182 -20.23 11.12 1.28
C LEU A 182 -19.90 11.09 2.79
N GLY A 183 -20.91 10.97 3.66
CA GLY A 183 -20.72 10.84 5.11
C GLY A 183 -20.13 9.49 5.55
N ASN A 184 -20.07 8.50 4.65
CA ASN A 184 -19.58 7.15 4.94
C ASN A 184 -18.10 6.94 4.57
N PHE A 185 -17.39 7.98 4.14
CA PHE A 185 -15.97 7.89 3.83
C PHE A 185 -15.15 8.18 5.08
N GLY A 186 -14.27 7.25 5.47
CA GLY A 186 -13.17 7.58 6.38
C GLY A 186 -12.12 8.45 5.67
N ASP A 187 -11.30 9.15 6.46
CA ASP A 187 -10.27 10.05 5.93
C ASP A 187 -9.28 9.35 4.99
N GLU A 188 -8.92 8.09 5.29
CA GLU A 188 -8.03 7.30 4.44
C GLU A 188 -8.68 6.96 3.09
N ALA A 189 -9.95 6.55 3.06
CA ALA A 189 -10.65 6.31 1.79
C ALA A 189 -10.67 7.58 0.94
N LEU A 190 -11.02 8.74 1.51
CA LEU A 190 -11.00 10.02 0.79
C LEU A 190 -9.63 10.33 0.21
N ARG A 191 -8.57 10.15 1.02
CA ARG A 191 -7.19 10.33 0.57
C ARG A 191 -6.84 9.39 -0.59
N GLN A 192 -7.23 8.13 -0.52
CA GLN A 192 -7.02 7.15 -1.58
C GLN A 192 -7.76 7.52 -2.87
N PHE A 193 -9.02 8.00 -2.80
CA PHE A 193 -9.75 8.50 -3.97
C PHE A 193 -9.03 9.67 -4.63
N GLU A 194 -8.63 10.68 -3.87
CA GLU A 194 -7.94 11.85 -4.44
C GLU A 194 -6.58 11.47 -5.04
N LEU A 195 -5.79 10.63 -4.37
CA LEU A 195 -4.54 10.11 -4.93
C LEU A 195 -4.78 9.33 -6.23
N THR A 196 -5.80 8.47 -6.26
CA THR A 196 -6.18 7.70 -7.45
C THR A 196 -6.49 8.63 -8.62
N ARG A 197 -7.23 9.71 -8.39
CA ARG A 197 -7.54 10.71 -9.42
C ARG A 197 -6.29 11.37 -10.00
N LEU A 198 -5.31 11.71 -9.15
CA LEU A 198 -4.05 12.30 -9.58
C LEU A 198 -3.22 11.29 -10.40
N TYR A 199 -3.15 10.04 -9.96
CA TYR A 199 -2.47 8.97 -10.71
C TYR A 199 -3.16 8.68 -12.05
N ALA A 200 -4.49 8.60 -12.07
CA ALA A 200 -5.28 8.43 -13.28
C ALA A 200 -4.97 9.53 -14.30
N LYS A 201 -4.90 10.79 -13.86
CA LYS A 201 -4.55 11.93 -14.72
C LYS A 201 -3.14 11.79 -15.31
N SER A 202 -2.17 11.28 -14.56
CA SER A 202 -0.82 10.99 -15.09
C SER A 202 -0.82 9.92 -16.17
N GLU A 203 -1.81 9.03 -16.13
CA GLU A 203 -2.10 8.03 -17.15
C GLU A 203 -3.12 8.53 -18.19
N GLY A 204 -3.41 9.83 -18.23
CA GLY A 204 -4.37 10.47 -19.14
C GLY A 204 -5.81 9.98 -19.04
N VAL A 205 -6.22 9.50 -17.86
CA VAL A 205 -7.60 9.12 -17.51
C VAL A 205 -8.17 10.17 -16.56
N GLU A 206 -9.25 10.83 -16.95
CA GLU A 206 -9.90 11.84 -16.11
C GLU A 206 -11.06 11.26 -15.29
N LEU A 207 -10.96 11.30 -13.96
CA LEU A 207 -12.00 10.85 -13.03
C LEU A 207 -12.73 12.06 -12.43
N MET A 208 -14.06 12.13 -12.62
CA MET A 208 -14.88 13.29 -12.28
C MET A 208 -15.23 13.33 -10.79
N THR A 209 -15.13 14.50 -10.15
CA THR A 209 -15.45 14.70 -8.73
C THR A 209 -16.76 15.47 -8.53
N ARG A 210 -17.51 15.18 -7.47
CA ARG A 210 -18.51 16.12 -6.91
C ARG A 210 -17.78 17.15 -6.04
N SER A 211 -17.55 18.37 -6.56
CA SER A 211 -16.94 19.54 -5.89
C SER A 211 -16.02 19.22 -4.68
N ALA A 212 -14.71 19.26 -4.93
CA ALA A 212 -13.63 18.95 -3.98
C ALA A 212 -13.90 19.43 -2.53
N ARG A 213 -14.06 18.49 -1.60
CA ARG A 213 -13.78 18.77 -0.19
C ARG A 213 -12.27 18.81 -0.04
N ARG A 214 -11.73 19.95 0.42
CA ARG A 214 -10.31 20.10 0.76
C ARG A 214 -9.97 19.15 1.92
N VAL A 215 -9.19 18.10 1.65
CA VAL A 215 -8.54 17.28 2.69
C VAL A 215 -7.24 18.00 3.08
N THR A 216 -7.08 18.32 4.37
CA THR A 216 -5.90 18.99 4.94
C THR A 216 -5.19 18.02 5.87
N ILE A 217 -3.88 17.80 5.70
CA ILE A 217 -3.10 16.88 6.56
C ILE A 217 -1.71 17.48 6.86
N GLY A 218 -1.48 17.79 8.14
CA GLY A 218 -0.19 17.68 8.86
C GLY A 218 0.92 18.71 8.55
N SER A 219 1.70 19.05 9.58
CA SER A 219 2.82 20.02 9.55
C SER A 219 4.21 19.33 9.54
N PRO A 220 5.27 19.99 9.02
CA PRO A 220 6.60 19.41 8.72
C PRO A 220 7.36 18.79 9.89
N SER A 221 8.29 17.87 9.59
CA SER A 221 9.19 17.28 10.58
C SER A 221 10.51 18.06 10.73
N ARG A 222 11.12 17.96 11.92
CA ARG A 222 12.37 18.67 12.25
C ARG A 222 13.57 18.23 11.38
N PHE A 223 13.50 17.04 10.78
CA PHE A 223 14.58 16.47 9.97
C PHE A 223 14.67 17.07 8.56
N GLU A 224 13.53 17.39 7.94
CA GLU A 224 13.47 18.13 6.67
C GLU A 224 14.10 19.53 6.82
N ASN A 225 13.93 20.15 7.99
CA ASN A 225 14.48 21.47 8.31
C ASN A 225 16.02 21.50 8.36
N ASP A 226 16.63 20.43 8.87
CA ASP A 226 18.08 20.35 9.01
C ASP A 226 18.75 19.99 7.67
N THR A 227 18.11 19.15 6.85
CA THR A 227 18.62 18.75 5.52
C THR A 227 18.65 19.91 4.53
N ALA A 228 17.56 20.69 4.43
CA ALA A 228 17.50 21.84 3.53
C ALA A 228 18.55 22.92 3.89
N ARG A 229 18.73 23.17 5.19
CA ARG A 229 19.73 24.12 5.69
C ARG A 229 21.16 23.68 5.37
N GLU A 230 21.43 22.38 5.36
CA GLU A 230 22.75 21.87 5.03
C GLU A 230 23.05 21.99 3.53
N LEU A 231 22.07 21.76 2.66
CA LEU A 231 22.21 21.99 1.21
C LEU A 231 22.54 23.45 0.88
N GLU A 232 21.91 24.41 1.56
CA GLU A 232 22.22 25.85 1.41
C GLU A 232 23.69 26.15 1.75
N LYS A 233 24.26 25.49 2.77
CA LYS A 233 25.67 25.68 3.17
C LYS A 233 26.67 25.18 2.13
N PHE A 234 26.28 24.22 1.29
CA PHE A 234 27.12 23.71 0.19
C PHE A 234 27.02 24.55 -1.10
N GLY A 235 26.36 25.71 -1.05
CA GLY A 235 26.25 26.63 -2.20
C GLY A 235 25.11 26.30 -3.15
N PHE A 236 24.24 25.35 -2.78
CA PHE A 236 23.01 25.04 -3.49
C PHE A 236 21.89 25.97 -3.02
N GLY A 237 21.89 27.22 -3.50
CA GLY A 237 20.78 28.16 -3.28
C GLY A 237 19.60 27.89 -4.22
N GLY A 238 18.37 28.25 -3.80
CA GLY A 238 17.16 28.15 -4.65
C GLY A 238 16.33 26.87 -4.49
N PHE A 239 16.52 26.14 -3.39
CA PHE A 239 15.66 25.02 -3.03
C PHE A 239 14.50 25.50 -2.14
N GLU A 240 13.29 25.12 -2.51
CA GLU A 240 12.08 25.32 -1.74
C GLU A 240 11.66 24.01 -1.07
N ARG A 241 10.84 24.09 -0.03
CA ARG A 241 10.41 22.94 0.76
C ARG A 241 8.90 22.79 0.69
N GLU A 242 8.43 21.56 0.87
CA GLU A 242 6.99 21.25 0.86
C GLU A 242 6.27 21.81 -0.38
N VAL A 243 6.92 21.69 -1.53
CA VAL A 243 6.48 22.33 -2.77
C VAL A 243 5.37 21.48 -3.38
N SER A 244 4.24 22.12 -3.73
CA SER A 244 3.23 21.47 -4.56
C SER A 244 3.84 21.11 -5.92
N PRO A 245 3.74 19.85 -6.37
CA PRO A 245 4.25 19.48 -7.69
C PRO A 245 3.34 19.96 -8.83
N PHE A 246 2.16 20.47 -8.51
CA PHE A 246 1.13 20.88 -9.47
C PHE A 246 1.17 22.37 -9.76
N GLU A 247 0.72 22.76 -10.95
CA GLU A 247 0.46 24.16 -11.28
C GLU A 247 -0.88 24.59 -10.66
N GLY A 248 -0.86 25.59 -9.79
CA GLY A 248 -2.05 26.10 -9.08
C GLY A 248 -2.48 25.23 -7.89
N ASP A 249 -3.78 25.23 -7.58
CA ASP A 249 -4.37 24.58 -6.38
C ASP A 249 -4.66 23.07 -6.57
N GLU A 250 -4.26 22.46 -7.68
CA GLU A 250 -4.51 21.03 -7.94
C GLU A 250 -3.72 20.14 -6.96
N GLY A 251 -4.34 19.06 -6.47
CA GLY A 251 -3.72 18.14 -5.51
C GLY A 251 -3.59 18.64 -4.07
N GLY A 252 -3.72 19.96 -3.82
CA GLY A 252 -3.74 20.56 -2.48
C GLY A 252 -2.56 20.13 -1.60
N GLU A 253 -2.83 19.83 -0.33
CA GLU A 253 -1.85 19.37 0.68
C GLU A 253 -1.57 17.84 0.59
N LEU A 254 -2.14 17.11 -0.37
CA LEU A 254 -2.07 15.64 -0.39
C LEU A 254 -0.70 15.12 -0.82
N LEU A 255 -0.01 15.84 -1.72
CA LEU A 255 1.30 15.49 -2.24
C LEU A 255 2.17 16.75 -2.28
N LYS A 256 3.21 16.76 -1.44
CA LYS A 256 4.25 17.78 -1.40
C LYS A 256 5.59 17.15 -1.75
N ILE A 257 6.41 17.83 -2.55
CA ILE A 257 7.82 17.49 -2.72
C ILE A 257 8.56 17.99 -1.47
N ASP A 258 9.31 17.13 -0.80
CA ASP A 258 9.96 17.49 0.47
C ASP A 258 10.94 18.66 0.27
N ILE A 259 11.79 18.57 -0.74
CA ILE A 259 12.72 19.62 -1.17
C ILE A 259 12.75 19.68 -2.70
N ALA A 260 12.63 20.87 -3.29
CA ALA A 260 12.55 21.03 -4.74
C ALA A 260 13.40 22.20 -5.23
N TRP A 261 14.10 22.00 -6.36
CA TRP A 261 14.60 23.12 -7.17
C TRP A 261 13.55 23.43 -8.23
N VAL A 262 12.66 24.37 -7.93
CA VAL A 262 11.45 24.64 -8.71
C VAL A 262 11.76 25.03 -10.15
N ASP A 263 12.67 25.99 -10.35
CA ASP A 263 13.09 26.46 -11.68
C ASP A 263 13.65 25.36 -12.58
N LYS A 264 14.25 24.33 -11.98
CA LYS A 264 14.85 23.20 -12.71
C LYS A 264 13.96 21.97 -12.73
N LYS A 265 12.80 22.03 -12.07
CA LYS A 265 11.92 20.90 -11.78
C LYS A 265 12.70 19.68 -11.28
N VAL A 266 13.53 19.84 -10.25
CA VAL A 266 14.24 18.72 -9.59
C VAL A 266 13.60 18.47 -8.23
N ALA A 267 13.19 17.23 -7.97
CA ALA A 267 12.56 16.84 -6.72
C ALA A 267 13.50 15.95 -5.88
N LEU A 268 13.63 16.29 -4.60
CA LEU A 268 14.36 15.53 -3.60
C LEU A 268 13.35 15.01 -2.57
N GLU A 269 13.13 13.70 -2.61
CA GLU A 269 12.25 12.98 -1.68
C GLU A 269 13.10 12.39 -0.56
N LEU A 270 12.73 12.68 0.68
CA LEU A 270 13.45 12.23 1.87
C LEU A 270 12.64 11.13 2.57
N ASP A 271 13.32 10.02 2.87
CA ASP A 271 12.73 9.01 3.75
C ASP A 271 12.65 9.59 5.17
N GLY A 272 11.46 9.51 5.77
CA GLY A 272 11.27 9.92 7.16
C GLY A 272 12.14 9.09 8.13
N PRO A 273 12.43 9.61 9.34
CA PRO A 273 13.39 8.98 10.27
C PRO A 273 13.09 7.52 10.61
N SER A 274 11.81 7.14 10.71
CA SER A 274 11.37 5.76 10.96
C SER A 274 11.68 4.82 9.80
N HIS A 275 11.52 5.28 8.56
CA HIS A 275 11.84 4.52 7.34
C HIS A 275 13.37 4.38 7.18
N PHE A 276 14.11 5.45 7.45
CA PHE A 276 15.57 5.45 7.43
C PHE A 276 16.15 4.46 8.46
N LEU A 277 15.71 4.52 9.73
CA LEU A 277 16.21 3.64 10.80
C LEU A 277 15.87 2.16 10.59
N LYS A 278 14.68 1.84 10.02
CA LYS A 278 14.32 0.47 9.66
C LYS A 278 15.19 -0.07 8.52
N SER A 279 15.42 0.75 7.49
CA SER A 279 16.27 0.38 6.35
C SER A 279 17.71 0.11 6.80
N ALA A 280 18.26 0.99 7.66
CA ALA A 280 19.59 0.84 8.24
C ALA A 280 19.74 -0.43 9.11
N LYS A 281 18.70 -0.83 9.86
CA LYS A 281 18.74 -2.04 10.70
C LYS A 281 18.61 -3.35 9.91
N THR A 282 17.88 -3.33 8.80
CA THR A 282 17.57 -4.53 8.02
C THR A 282 18.55 -4.76 6.87
N GLY A 283 19.44 -3.80 6.61
CA GLY A 283 20.36 -3.82 5.46
C GLY A 283 19.65 -3.75 4.11
N LYS A 284 18.34 -3.45 4.10
CA LYS A 284 17.53 -3.27 2.90
C LYS A 284 17.46 -1.77 2.56
N GLU A 285 18.63 -1.18 2.34
CA GLU A 285 18.69 0.17 1.79
C GLU A 285 18.16 0.15 0.35
N GLY A 286 17.11 0.94 0.07
CA GLY A 286 16.78 1.33 -1.31
C GLY A 286 15.55 0.68 -1.99
N ARG A 287 14.83 -0.28 -1.39
CA ARG A 287 13.54 -0.73 -1.98
C ARG A 287 12.42 0.21 -1.54
N ARG A 288 11.91 0.99 -2.49
CA ARG A 288 10.82 1.94 -2.29
C ARG A 288 9.47 1.21 -2.29
N ASN A 289 8.55 1.66 -1.44
CA ASN A 289 7.19 1.13 -1.39
C ASN A 289 6.36 1.66 -2.58
N GLY A 290 5.18 1.09 -2.78
CA GLY A 290 4.34 1.46 -3.91
C GLY A 290 3.94 2.92 -3.97
N PRO A 291 3.43 3.51 -2.87
CA PRO A 291 3.11 4.92 -2.82
C PRO A 291 4.26 5.83 -3.28
N THR A 292 5.50 5.54 -2.89
CA THR A 292 6.69 6.30 -3.30
C THR A 292 6.95 6.18 -4.80
N GLU A 293 6.86 4.97 -5.38
CA GLU A 293 7.05 4.82 -6.83
C GLU A 293 5.89 5.43 -7.64
N ALA A 294 4.66 5.38 -7.13
CA ALA A 294 3.50 6.04 -7.73
C ALA A 294 3.66 7.58 -7.74
N LYS A 295 4.07 8.16 -6.60
CA LYS A 295 4.40 9.59 -6.50
C LYS A 295 5.49 9.98 -7.50
N LYS A 296 6.57 9.22 -7.58
CA LYS A 296 7.67 9.45 -8.54
C LYS A 296 7.19 9.39 -9.99
N ARG A 297 6.33 8.44 -10.35
CA ARG A 297 5.74 8.35 -11.70
C ARG A 297 4.89 9.58 -12.02
N LEU A 298 4.08 10.03 -11.06
CA LEU A 298 3.29 11.26 -11.18
C LEU A 298 4.19 12.49 -11.33
N LEU A 299 5.21 12.66 -10.49
CA LEU A 299 6.18 13.76 -10.58
C LEU A 299 6.83 13.81 -11.97
N LYS A 300 7.25 12.66 -12.51
CA LYS A 300 7.78 12.57 -13.87
C LYS A 300 6.78 13.01 -14.94
N SER A 301 5.50 12.63 -14.81
CA SER A 301 4.46 13.08 -15.75
C SER A 301 4.24 14.60 -15.72
N LEU A 302 4.53 15.25 -14.59
CA LEU A 302 4.45 16.70 -14.41
C LEU A 302 5.76 17.42 -14.82
N GLY A 303 6.74 16.67 -15.32
CA GLY A 303 8.03 17.17 -15.80
C GLY A 303 9.11 17.32 -14.72
N TRP A 304 8.88 16.78 -13.52
CA TRP A 304 9.89 16.73 -12.46
C TRP A 304 10.89 15.60 -12.67
N LYS A 305 12.14 15.85 -12.33
CA LYS A 305 13.27 14.90 -12.36
C LYS A 305 13.53 14.31 -10.99
#